data_AF-A0A922LFF0-F1
#
_entry.id   AF-A0A922LFF0-F1
#
_cell.length_a   1.000
_cell.length_b   1.000
_cell.length_c   1.000
_cell.angle_alpha   90.00
_cell.angle_beta   90.00
_cell.angle_gamma   90.00
#
_symmetry.space_group_name_H-M   'P 1'
#
loop_
_entity.id
_entity.type
_entity.pdbx_description
1 polymer ?
#
loop_
_entity_poly.entity_id
_entity_poly.type
_entity_poly.pdbx_seq_one_letter_code
_entity_poly.pdbx_strand_id
1 'polypeptide(L)'
;MWENRRGFARISLLSGQPIYPMFTENIRETIRIVQFGKGWWRSLYERTRLPLAIFYGYFPVKLRTYIGDPIYPLPNETSDELASRVRISIEELISRHQLIPANLFCAIMQRFPVFDRWLTKYKLKLFHHYHQHQRQT
;
A
#
# COMPACT_ATOMS: atom_id res chain seq x y z
N MET A 1 -10.19 -1.39 -2.16
CA MET A 1 -9.11 -2.41 -1.98
C MET A 1 -9.15 -3.13 -0.63
N TRP A 2 -10.16 -2.92 0.23
CA TRP A 2 -10.61 -3.96 1.18
C TRP A 2 -12.12 -3.95 1.43
N GLU A 3 -12.87 -2.91 1.01
CA GLU A 3 -14.34 -2.85 1.09
C GLU A 3 -14.86 -3.42 2.43
N ASN A 4 -15.81 -4.37 2.39
CA ASN A 4 -16.37 -5.04 3.56
C ASN A 4 -15.64 -6.37 3.90
N ARG A 5 -14.44 -6.62 3.38
CA ARG A 5 -13.71 -7.87 3.63
C ARG A 5 -13.06 -7.83 5.02
N ARG A 6 -13.73 -8.41 6.01
CA ARG A 6 -13.35 -8.43 7.44
C ARG A 6 -12.86 -9.80 7.94
N GLY A 7 -12.64 -10.75 7.04
CA GLY A 7 -12.31 -12.13 7.41
C GLY A 7 -11.06 -12.24 8.28
N PHE A 8 -10.00 -11.47 7.95
CA PHE A 8 -8.75 -11.46 8.72
C PHE A 8 -8.96 -10.96 10.16
N ALA A 9 -9.76 -9.91 10.35
CA ALA A 9 -10.07 -9.35 11.66
C ALA A 9 -10.91 -10.33 12.49
N ARG A 10 -11.90 -10.99 11.87
CA ARG A 10 -12.70 -12.03 12.54
C ARG A 10 -11.85 -13.21 13.01
N ILE A 11 -10.90 -13.67 12.19
CA ILE A 11 -9.99 -14.76 12.55
C ILE A 11 -9.08 -14.34 13.72
N SER A 12 -8.55 -13.12 13.69
CA SER A 12 -7.72 -12.59 14.77
C SER A 12 -8.49 -12.51 16.09
N LEU A 13 -9.75 -12.02 16.09
CA LEU A 13 -10.60 -11.99 17.28
C LEU A 13 -10.88 -13.39 17.85
N LEU A 14 -11.15 -14.38 16.99
CA LEU A 14 -11.42 -15.76 17.42
C LEU A 14 -10.18 -16.48 17.95
N SER A 15 -9.01 -16.19 17.38
CA SER A 15 -7.74 -16.86 17.72
C SER A 15 -6.93 -16.13 18.78
N GLY A 16 -7.28 -14.88 19.11
CA GLY A 16 -6.50 -13.99 19.97
C GLY A 16 -5.11 -13.64 19.41
N GLN A 17 -4.86 -13.90 18.13
CA GLN A 17 -3.55 -13.69 17.50
C GLN A 17 -3.41 -12.27 16.93
N PRO A 18 -2.21 -11.66 16.98
CA PRO A 18 -1.99 -10.34 16.44
C PRO A 18 -2.00 -10.30 14.91
N ILE A 19 -2.35 -9.15 14.36
CA ILE A 19 -2.24 -8.86 12.92
C ILE A 19 -1.00 -8.01 12.68
N TYR A 20 -0.15 -8.44 11.73
CA TYR A 20 1.01 -7.66 11.29
C TYR A 20 0.68 -6.88 10.02
N PRO A 21 0.54 -5.54 10.09
CA PRO A 21 0.36 -4.72 8.89
C PRO A 21 1.66 -4.70 8.09
N MET A 22 1.57 -4.90 6.77
CA MET A 22 2.73 -4.88 5.88
C MET A 22 2.43 -4.09 4.62
N PHE A 23 3.45 -3.39 4.12
CA PHE A 23 3.38 -2.62 2.89
C PHE A 23 4.65 -2.79 2.07
N THR A 24 4.52 -2.94 0.74
CA THR A 24 5.66 -3.06 -0.16
C THR A 24 5.78 -1.81 -1.05
N GLU A 25 6.87 -1.07 -0.85
CA GLU A 25 7.26 0.10 -1.64
C GLU A 25 7.46 -0.26 -3.12
N ASN A 26 7.09 0.65 -4.02
CA ASN A 26 7.31 0.55 -5.47
C ASN A 26 6.66 -0.64 -6.21
N ILE A 27 5.75 -1.37 -5.54
CA ILE A 27 5.14 -2.56 -6.14
C ILE A 27 4.31 -2.24 -7.40
N ARG A 28 3.64 -1.08 -7.43
CA ARG A 28 2.85 -0.63 -8.60
C ARG A 28 3.72 -0.12 -9.74
N GLU A 29 4.94 0.33 -9.43
CA GLU A 29 5.92 0.78 -10.41
C GLU A 29 6.56 -0.42 -11.12
N THR A 30 6.65 -1.56 -10.43
CA THR A 30 7.20 -2.80 -11.00
C THR A 30 6.32 -3.31 -12.14
N ILE A 31 5.01 -3.40 -11.91
CA ILE A 31 4.03 -3.90 -12.89
C ILE A 31 2.92 -2.87 -13.01
N ARG A 32 2.91 -2.13 -14.13
CA ARG A 32 1.83 -1.19 -14.43
C ARG A 32 0.80 -1.88 -15.32
N ILE A 33 -0.46 -1.78 -14.92
CA ILE A 33 -1.58 -2.24 -15.72
C ILE A 33 -1.96 -1.08 -16.65
N VAL A 34 -2.03 -1.34 -17.95
CA VAL A 34 -2.48 -0.33 -18.92
C VAL A 34 -3.91 0.07 -18.58
N GLN A 35 -4.11 1.31 -18.14
CA GLN A 35 -5.44 1.86 -17.81
C GLN A 35 -6.13 2.52 -19.01
N PHE A 36 -5.51 2.48 -20.19
CA PHE A 36 -6.04 3.09 -21.41
C PHE A 36 -7.19 2.26 -22.00
N GLY A 37 -8.27 2.92 -22.42
CA GLY A 37 -9.37 2.24 -23.13
C GLY A 37 -10.23 1.33 -22.25
N LYS A 38 -10.46 1.67 -20.97
CA LYS A 38 -11.27 0.85 -20.03
C LYS A 38 -12.62 0.39 -20.59
N GLY A 39 -13.30 1.22 -21.37
CA GLY A 39 -14.57 0.87 -22.01
C GLY A 39 -14.40 -0.23 -23.06
N TRP A 40 -13.34 -0.16 -23.87
CA TRP A 40 -12.99 -1.19 -24.85
C TRP A 40 -12.58 -2.50 -24.18
N TRP A 41 -11.71 -2.44 -23.17
CA TRP A 41 -11.31 -3.60 -22.37
C TRP A 41 -12.50 -4.28 -21.68
N ARG A 42 -13.45 -3.48 -21.16
CA ARG A 42 -14.67 -4.00 -20.56
C ARG A 42 -15.57 -4.69 -21.58
N SER A 43 -15.78 -4.08 -22.75
CA SER A 43 -16.55 -4.69 -23.84
C SER A 43 -15.92 -5.98 -24.35
N LEU A 44 -14.58 -6.01 -24.48
CA LEU A 44 -13.83 -7.21 -24.84
C LEU A 44 -13.94 -8.30 -23.76
N TYR A 45 -13.84 -7.94 -22.49
CA TYR A 45 -14.03 -8.85 -21.36
C TYR A 45 -15.45 -9.42 -21.32
N GLU A 46 -16.48 -8.60 -21.51
CA GLU A 46 -17.88 -9.05 -21.52
C GLU A 46 -18.16 -10.02 -22.68
N ARG A 47 -17.49 -9.83 -23.83
CA ARG A 47 -17.62 -10.71 -25.00
C ARG A 47 -16.82 -12.01 -24.89
N THR A 48 -15.60 -11.95 -24.37
CA THR A 48 -14.68 -13.11 -24.33
C THR A 48 -14.71 -13.86 -23.00
N ARG A 49 -15.19 -13.23 -21.92
CA ARG A 49 -15.11 -13.66 -20.52
C ARG A 49 -13.70 -14.03 -20.05
N LEU A 50 -12.68 -13.63 -20.79
CA LEU A 50 -11.28 -13.87 -20.44
C LEU A 50 -10.74 -12.64 -19.70
N PRO A 51 -10.10 -12.82 -18.52
CA PRO A 51 -9.49 -11.72 -17.76
C PRO A 51 -8.19 -11.26 -18.43
N LEU A 52 -8.28 -10.68 -19.62
CA LEU A 52 -7.15 -10.15 -20.38
C LEU A 52 -6.79 -8.76 -19.84
N ALA A 53 -5.71 -8.70 -19.07
CA ALA A 53 -5.07 -7.46 -18.67
C ALA A 53 -3.70 -7.36 -19.36
N ILE A 54 -3.46 -6.27 -20.09
CA ILE A 54 -2.11 -5.98 -20.60
C ILE A 54 -1.31 -5.36 -19.46
N PHE A 55 -0.29 -6.09 -19.05
CA PHE A 55 0.73 -5.63 -18.13
C PHE A 55 1.92 -5.07 -18.91
N TYR A 56 2.37 -3.87 -18.58
CA TYR A 56 3.65 -3.35 -19.03
C TYR A 56 4.48 -3.04 -17.78
N GLY A 57 5.63 -3.71 -17.64
CA GLY A 57 6.33 -3.76 -16.36
C GLY A 57 7.64 -4.54 -16.38
N TYR A 58 7.98 -5.12 -15.22
CA TYR A 58 9.28 -5.69 -14.86
C TYR A 58 10.40 -4.66 -14.78
N PHE A 59 10.06 -3.41 -14.50
CA PHE A 59 11.08 -2.40 -14.28
C PHE A 59 11.96 -2.79 -13.09
N PRO A 60 13.28 -2.61 -13.19
CA PRO A 60 14.20 -2.88 -12.11
C PRO A 60 14.07 -1.77 -11.06
N VAL A 61 12.94 -1.73 -10.35
CA VAL A 61 12.77 -0.88 -9.18
C VAL A 61 13.25 -1.61 -7.94
N LYS A 62 13.48 -0.87 -6.85
CA LYS A 62 13.82 -1.45 -5.56
C LYS A 62 12.54 -1.71 -4.78
N LEU A 63 12.23 -2.98 -4.54
CA LEU A 63 11.11 -3.40 -3.71
C LEU A 63 11.57 -3.46 -2.25
N ARG A 64 10.80 -2.85 -1.36
CA ARG A 64 11.03 -2.94 0.08
C ARG A 64 9.74 -3.23 0.79
N THR A 65 9.73 -4.29 1.57
CA THR A 65 8.59 -4.62 2.42
C THR A 65 8.84 -4.08 3.82
N TYR A 66 7.95 -3.21 4.26
CA TYR A 66 7.90 -2.65 5.60
C TYR A 66 6.85 -3.41 6.41
N ILE A 67 7.24 -3.90 7.57
CA ILE A 67 6.37 -4.59 8.52
C ILE A 67 6.17 -3.62 9.68
N GLY A 68 4.92 -3.32 9.99
CA GLY A 68 4.56 -2.48 11.13
C GLY A 68 4.40 -3.30 12.41
N ASP A 69 4.11 -2.58 13.49
CA ASP A 69 3.94 -3.16 14.82
C ASP A 69 2.71 -4.09 14.89
N PRO A 70 2.76 -5.16 15.71
CA PRO A 70 1.66 -6.09 15.87
C PRO A 70 0.42 -5.39 16.46
N ILE A 71 -0.74 -5.62 15.84
CA ILE A 71 -2.02 -5.10 16.30
C ILE A 71 -2.78 -6.24 16.98
N TYR A 72 -2.89 -6.15 18.31
CA TYR A 72 -3.63 -7.12 19.11
C TYR A 72 -5.13 -6.81 19.13
N PRO A 73 -5.99 -7.86 19.07
CA PRO A 73 -7.43 -7.73 19.25
C PRO A 73 -7.76 -7.33 20.70
N LEU A 74 -8.71 -6.41 20.87
CA LEU A 74 -9.20 -6.02 22.20
C LEU A 74 -10.42 -6.87 22.61
N PRO A 75 -10.66 -7.09 23.92
CA PRO A 75 -11.67 -8.04 24.42
C PRO A 75 -13.14 -7.71 24.07
N ASN A 76 -13.46 -6.48 23.65
CA ASN A 76 -14.82 -6.07 23.24
C ASN A 76 -14.85 -5.41 21.84
N GLU A 77 -13.81 -5.62 21.04
CA GLU A 77 -13.67 -4.96 19.75
C GLU A 77 -14.41 -5.70 18.63
N THR A 78 -15.13 -4.94 17.82
CA THR A 78 -15.80 -5.48 16.65
C THR A 78 -14.79 -5.74 15.52
N SER A 79 -15.12 -6.67 14.62
CA SER A 79 -14.26 -6.95 13.45
C SER A 79 -14.05 -5.71 12.55
N ASP A 80 -14.98 -4.77 12.61
CA ASP A 80 -14.94 -3.50 11.87
C ASP A 80 -13.93 -2.51 12.47
N GLU A 81 -13.95 -2.35 13.79
CA GLU A 81 -13.02 -1.50 14.52
C GLU A 81 -11.59 -2.02 14.37
N LEU A 82 -11.38 -3.34 14.52
CA LEU A 82 -10.07 -3.96 14.33
C LEU A 82 -9.58 -3.78 12.88
N ALA A 83 -10.44 -4.00 11.88
CA ALA A 83 -10.09 -3.78 10.49
C ALA A 83 -9.74 -2.31 10.20
N SER A 84 -10.44 -1.37 10.84
CA SER A 84 -10.20 0.07 10.71
C SER A 84 -8.86 0.47 11.33
N ARG A 85 -8.51 -0.05 12.51
CA ARG A 85 -7.18 0.15 13.12
C ARG A 85 -6.06 -0.39 12.24
N VAL A 86 -6.22 -1.60 11.70
CA VAL A 86 -5.25 -2.21 10.78
C VAL A 86 -5.11 -1.36 9.53
N ARG A 87 -6.22 -0.86 8.99
CA ARG A 87 -6.22 0.04 7.83
C ARG A 87 -5.43 1.32 8.12
N ILE A 88 -5.71 1.99 9.24
CA ILE A 88 -5.01 3.23 9.64
C ILE A 88 -3.50 2.97 9.74
N SER A 89 -3.10 1.86 10.36
CA SER A 89 -1.69 1.47 10.47
C SER A 89 -1.03 1.25 9.11
N ILE A 90 -1.71 0.57 8.17
CA ILE A 90 -1.21 0.39 6.81
C ILE A 90 -1.12 1.73 6.07
N GLU A 91 -2.11 2.62 6.21
CA GLU A 91 -2.09 3.95 5.61
C GLU A 91 -0.94 4.80 6.14
N GLU A 92 -0.62 4.70 7.43
CA GLU A 92 0.55 5.35 8.02
C GLU A 92 1.87 4.76 7.50
N LEU A 93 1.95 3.43 7.36
CA LEU A 93 3.11 2.78 6.73
C LEU A 93 3.30 3.26 5.29
N ILE A 94 2.21 3.43 4.53
CA ILE A 94 2.26 3.93 3.15
C ILE A 94 2.71 5.40 3.14
N SER A 95 2.11 6.27 3.96
CA SER A 95 2.43 7.70 3.96
C SER A 95 3.87 7.98 4.38
N ARG A 96 4.45 7.14 5.25
CA ARG A 96 5.83 7.25 5.70
C ARG A 96 6.85 6.82 4.63
N HIS A 97 6.53 5.80 3.83
CA HIS A 97 7.53 5.15 2.95
C HIS A 97 7.31 5.41 1.45
N GLN A 98 6.09 5.77 1.01
CA GLN A 98 5.75 5.96 -0.39
C GLN A 98 5.46 7.44 -0.70
N LEU A 99 5.98 7.95 -1.82
CA LEU A 99 5.57 9.25 -2.34
C LEU A 99 4.28 9.10 -3.14
N ILE A 100 3.33 10.02 -2.93
CA ILE A 100 2.06 10.07 -3.65
C ILE A 100 1.97 11.46 -4.32
N PRO A 101 1.83 11.54 -5.67
CA PRO A 101 1.76 10.44 -6.62
C PRO A 101 3.12 9.72 -6.79
N ALA A 102 3.06 8.41 -7.04
CA ALA A 102 4.26 7.62 -7.24
C ALA A 102 4.86 7.83 -8.65
N ASN A 103 6.19 7.81 -8.74
CA ASN A 103 6.92 8.13 -9.97
C ASN A 103 7.91 7.00 -10.33
N LEU A 104 7.76 6.43 -11.52
CA LEU A 104 8.58 5.32 -12.01
C LEU A 104 10.07 5.69 -12.09
N PHE A 105 10.40 6.89 -12.58
CA PHE A 105 11.80 7.34 -12.67
C PHE A 105 12.44 7.43 -11.29
N CYS A 106 11.72 8.00 -10.32
CA CYS A 106 12.18 8.08 -8.94
C CYS A 106 12.41 6.67 -8.36
N ALA A 107 11.49 5.73 -8.60
CA ALA A 107 11.59 4.35 -8.15
C ALA A 107 12.77 3.57 -8.77
N ILE A 108 13.12 3.87 -10.03
CA ILE A 108 14.30 3.31 -10.69
C ILE A 108 15.58 3.93 -10.09
N MET A 109 15.60 5.26 -9.90
CA MET A 109 16.73 5.97 -9.33
C MET A 109 17.05 5.55 -7.89
N GLN A 110 16.08 5.02 -7.14
CA GLN A 110 16.30 4.40 -5.82
C GLN A 110 17.27 3.20 -5.84
N ARG A 111 17.65 2.68 -7.01
CA ARG A 111 18.75 1.71 -7.08
C ARG A 111 20.11 2.31 -6.76
N PHE A 112 20.30 3.61 -6.96
CA PHE A 112 21.56 4.29 -6.66
C PHE A 112 21.64 4.64 -5.17
N PRO A 113 22.63 4.13 -4.41
CA PRO A 113 22.67 4.26 -2.95
C PRO A 113 22.71 5.70 -2.42
N VAL A 114 23.26 6.64 -3.19
CA VAL A 114 23.31 8.07 -2.81
C VAL A 114 21.91 8.69 -2.91
N PHE A 115 21.22 8.47 -4.03
CA PHE A 115 19.86 8.96 -4.25
C PHE A 115 18.87 8.32 -3.27
N ASP A 116 19.00 7.02 -3.04
CA ASP A 116 18.16 6.26 -2.12
C ASP A 116 18.24 6.80 -0.69
N ARG A 117 19.45 7.02 -0.16
CA ARG A 117 19.66 7.60 1.18
C ARG A 117 19.09 9.02 1.29
N TRP A 118 19.28 9.84 0.26
CA TRP A 118 18.71 11.19 0.21
C TRP A 118 17.17 11.14 0.20
N LEU A 119 16.59 10.29 -0.64
CA LEU A 119 15.15 10.17 -0.79
C LEU A 119 14.48 9.65 0.49
N THR A 120 15.09 8.67 1.18
CA THR A 120 14.58 8.19 2.47
C THR A 120 14.56 9.30 3.51
N LYS A 121 15.61 10.12 3.60
CA LYS A 121 15.64 11.29 4.51
C LYS A 121 14.57 12.32 4.13
N TYR A 122 14.41 12.58 2.84
CA TYR A 122 13.39 13.49 2.33
C TYR A 122 11.97 13.02 2.69
N LYS A 123 11.65 11.74 2.46
CA LYS A 123 10.36 11.12 2.81
C LYS A 123 10.06 11.26 4.30
N LEU A 124 11.04 10.97 5.17
CA LEU A 124 10.90 11.10 6.62
C LEU A 124 10.61 12.55 7.04
N LYS A 125 11.34 13.52 6.47
CA LYS A 125 11.12 14.94 6.75
C LYS A 125 9.72 15.38 6.32
N LEU A 126 9.28 14.95 5.14
CA LEU A 126 7.95 15.25 4.61
C LEU A 126 6.84 14.67 5.50
N PHE A 127 6.99 13.41 5.92
CA PHE A 127 6.06 12.73 6.82
C PHE A 127 5.93 13.47 8.16
N HIS A 128 7.05 13.86 8.79
CA HIS A 128 7.01 14.62 10.05
C HIS A 128 6.33 15.98 9.88
N HIS A 129 6.64 16.70 8.81
CA HIS A 129 6.02 17.98 8.52
C HIS A 129 4.51 17.87 8.36
N TYR A 130 4.02 16.88 7.61
CA TYR A 130 2.59 16.64 7.42
C TYR A 130 1.86 16.32 8.73
N HIS A 131 2.43 15.44 9.56
CA HIS A 131 1.82 15.08 10.85
C HIS A 131 1.88 16.18 11.90
N GLN A 132 2.88 17.07 11.86
CA GLN A 132 2.92 18.24 12.74
C GLN A 132 1.76 19.20 12.46
N HIS A 133 1.43 19.43 11.20
CA HIS A 133 0.30 20.29 10.83
C HIS A 133 -1.05 19.68 11.20
N GLN A 134 -1.24 18.38 11.04
CA GLN A 134 -2.47 17.67 11.42
C GLN A 134 -2.76 17.65 12.93
N ARG A 135 -1.74 17.86 13.79
CA ARG A 135 -1.92 17.94 15.25
C ARG A 135 -2.28 19.34 15.75
N GLN A 136 -2.15 20.36 14.91
CA GLN A 136 -2.41 21.76 15.28
C GLN A 136 -3.80 22.24 14.86
N THR A 137 -4.50 21.47 14.04
CA THR A 137 -5.88 21.68 13.57
C THR A 137 -6.84 20.77 14.31
#